data_AF-A0A9W9JWT5-F1
#
_entry.id   AF-A0A9W9JWT5-F1
#
_cell.length_a   1.000
_cell.length_b   1.000
_cell.length_c   1.000
_cell.angle_alpha   90.00
_cell.angle_beta   90.00
_cell.angle_gamma   90.00
#
_symmetry.space_group_name_H-M   'P 1'
#
loop_
_entity.id
_entity.type
_entity.pdbx_description
1 polymer ?
#
loop_
_entity_poly.entity_id
_entity_poly.type
_entity_poly.pdbx_seq_one_letter_code
_entity_poly.pdbx_strand_id
1 'polypeptide(L)'
;MAESPLVRSCILTISSTDLVKYDRSDLELQHVAVEYYGQAVSGLREAIQEESNSTIVFNMPLSDYNPLAVLLLCLHETQNFTASERILPHLNAAICLLQNRLYCQGLNSTLRGFLFELFCYFFALATYSLGSRLALYQACRIFNSPSITQYLQNGHVMGTSQHLFLTIFRISILVEDMTLGSEDVAAKARSELMALEEQLDATLTQSYHINEDMDIGCLNDAVTSEMYRLACLIYLKKVLCPPTPDEDPTIQSLVNAFVYQLGHLPSGSPSDTILSWPLVVTGLCATMSTHQRIIIAKLNQIFEVWQSDIFSRGAEFLREKWQRDRDARAIISSESHQASGMIWTQLPVILA
;
A
#
# COMPACT_ATOMS: atom_id res chain seq x y z
N MET A 1 -18.15 -4.90 18.30
CA MET A 1 -18.54 -4.13 17.08
C MET A 1 -19.83 -3.33 17.28
N ALA A 2 -20.86 -3.85 17.95
CA ALA A 2 -22.11 -3.13 18.23
C ALA A 2 -22.00 -1.96 19.26
N GLU A 3 -20.81 -1.70 19.80
CA GLU A 3 -20.61 -0.80 20.95
C GLU A 3 -20.27 0.65 20.56
N SER A 4 -19.80 0.90 19.32
CA SER A 4 -19.45 2.26 18.87
C SER A 4 -20.35 2.70 17.71
N PRO A 5 -21.20 3.72 17.91
CA PRO A 5 -22.01 4.31 16.84
C PRO A 5 -21.15 4.82 15.67
N LEU A 6 -19.97 5.37 15.97
CA LEU A 6 -19.04 5.87 14.96
C LEU A 6 -18.53 4.76 14.04
N VAL A 7 -18.04 3.65 14.61
CA VAL A 7 -17.58 2.50 13.81
C VAL A 7 -18.71 1.93 12.97
N ARG A 8 -19.94 1.89 13.50
CA ARG A 8 -21.12 1.48 12.74
C ARG A 8 -21.37 2.39 11.55
N SER A 9 -21.30 3.72 11.71
CA SER A 9 -21.43 4.66 10.59
C SER A 9 -20.34 4.46 9.53
N CYS A 10 -19.09 4.19 9.93
CA CYS A 10 -18.01 3.86 8.99
C CYS A 10 -18.30 2.56 8.22
N ILE A 11 -18.77 1.51 8.90
CA ILE A 11 -19.14 0.24 8.24
C ILE A 11 -20.29 0.47 7.25
N LEU A 12 -21.34 1.19 7.67
CA LEU A 12 -22.48 1.52 6.79
C LEU A 12 -22.04 2.34 5.57
N THR A 13 -21.09 3.25 5.75
CA THR A 13 -20.47 4.02 4.66
C THR A 13 -19.78 3.11 3.65
N ILE A 14 -18.92 2.19 4.12
CA ILE A 14 -18.23 1.23 3.25
C ILE A 14 -19.24 0.34 2.53
N SER A 15 -20.17 -0.28 3.27
CA SER A 15 -21.15 -1.22 2.71
C SER A 15 -22.09 -0.58 1.70
N SER A 16 -22.64 0.61 2.01
CA SER A 16 -23.53 1.31 1.08
C SER A 16 -22.79 1.74 -0.19
N THR A 17 -21.58 2.28 -0.06
CA THR A 17 -20.78 2.69 -1.22
C THR A 17 -20.37 1.49 -2.06
N ASP A 18 -20.02 0.37 -1.43
CA ASP A 18 -19.70 -0.86 -2.16
C ASP A 18 -20.92 -1.38 -2.93
N LEU A 19 -22.11 -1.34 -2.33
CA LEU A 19 -23.35 -1.74 -3.00
C LEU A 19 -23.69 -0.83 -4.20
N VAL A 20 -23.44 0.49 -4.12
CA VAL A 20 -23.63 1.43 -5.23
C VAL A 20 -22.82 1.05 -6.47
N LYS A 21 -21.66 0.39 -6.31
CA LYS A 21 -20.84 -0.03 -7.44
C LYS A 21 -21.55 -1.04 -8.33
N TYR A 22 -22.40 -1.90 -7.73
CA TYR A 22 -23.16 -2.94 -8.41
C TYR A 22 -24.52 -2.44 -8.94
N ASP A 23 -25.15 -1.48 -8.25
CA ASP A 23 -26.38 -0.83 -8.71
C ASP A 23 -26.23 0.69 -8.79
N ARG A 24 -25.60 1.15 -9.89
CA ARG A 24 -25.35 2.58 -10.14
C ARG A 24 -26.63 3.35 -10.51
N SER A 25 -27.74 2.68 -10.77
CA SER A 25 -29.01 3.32 -11.13
C SER A 25 -29.86 3.73 -9.93
N ASP A 26 -29.61 3.13 -8.77
CA ASP A 26 -30.37 3.41 -7.56
C ASP A 26 -29.92 4.75 -6.91
N LEU A 27 -30.72 5.79 -7.14
CA LEU A 27 -30.50 7.13 -6.58
C LEU A 27 -30.72 7.17 -5.06
N GLU A 28 -31.59 6.33 -4.51
CA GLU A 28 -31.82 6.27 -3.06
C GLU A 28 -30.59 5.70 -2.38
N LEU A 29 -30.03 4.62 -2.93
CA LEU A 29 -28.81 4.01 -2.40
C LEU A 29 -27.61 4.97 -2.46
N GLN A 30 -27.46 5.73 -3.55
CA GLN A 30 -26.45 6.78 -3.64
C GLN A 30 -26.62 7.86 -2.57
N HIS A 31 -27.85 8.31 -2.35
CA HIS A 31 -28.15 9.30 -1.32
C HIS A 31 -27.79 8.78 0.08
N VAL A 32 -28.16 7.54 0.38
CA VAL A 32 -27.85 6.87 1.66
C VAL A 32 -26.34 6.72 1.86
N ALA A 33 -25.58 6.39 0.81
CA ALA A 33 -24.13 6.28 0.90
C ALA A 33 -23.47 7.63 1.27
N VAL A 34 -23.92 8.73 0.65
CA VAL A 34 -23.47 10.08 0.97
C VAL A 34 -23.84 10.48 2.39
N GLU A 35 -25.05 10.13 2.84
CA GLU A 35 -25.51 10.43 4.19
C GLU A 35 -24.65 9.73 5.25
N TYR A 36 -24.41 8.42 5.10
CA TYR A 36 -23.57 7.68 6.04
C TYR A 36 -22.13 8.17 6.05
N TYR A 37 -21.57 8.51 4.89
CA TYR A 37 -20.24 9.13 4.82
C TYR A 37 -20.18 10.44 5.61
N GLY A 38 -21.16 11.32 5.43
CA GLY A 38 -21.27 12.57 6.17
C GLY A 38 -21.37 12.36 7.69
N GLN A 39 -22.18 11.38 8.12
CA GLN A 39 -22.31 11.00 9.53
C GLN A 39 -21.00 10.45 10.10
N ALA A 40 -20.29 9.59 9.36
CA ALA A 40 -19.02 9.02 9.78
C ALA A 40 -17.94 10.10 9.95
N VAL A 41 -17.81 11.02 8.99
CA VAL A 41 -16.83 12.12 9.06
C VAL A 41 -17.17 13.11 10.18
N SER A 42 -18.45 13.46 10.37
CA SER A 42 -18.85 14.36 11.46
C SER A 42 -18.61 13.73 12.84
N GLY A 43 -19.03 12.48 13.01
CA GLY A 43 -18.82 11.75 14.27
C GLY A 43 -17.34 11.53 14.58
N LEU A 44 -16.51 11.29 13.56
CA LEU A 44 -15.07 11.19 13.74
C LEU A 44 -14.45 12.52 14.21
N ARG A 45 -14.87 13.64 13.61
CA ARG A 45 -14.40 14.97 14.02
C ARG A 45 -14.72 15.25 15.49
N GLU A 46 -15.94 14.95 15.91
CA GLU A 46 -16.39 15.08 17.30
C GLU A 46 -15.55 14.19 18.24
N ALA A 47 -15.37 12.91 17.89
CA ALA A 47 -14.59 11.97 18.69
C ALA A 47 -13.12 12.38 18.84
N ILE A 48 -12.48 12.91 17.78
CA ILE A 48 -11.10 13.43 17.85
C ILE A 48 -11.03 14.67 18.74
N GLN A 49 -12.01 15.57 18.65
CA GLN A 49 -12.06 16.77 19.48
C GLN A 49 -12.25 16.43 20.97
N GLU A 50 -13.11 15.46 21.28
CA GLU A 50 -13.31 14.94 22.63
C GLU A 50 -12.05 14.28 23.20
N GLU A 51 -11.37 13.45 22.40
CA GLU A 51 -10.12 12.81 22.80
C GLU A 51 -9.02 13.85 23.06
N SER A 52 -8.90 14.87 22.19
CA SER A 52 -7.94 15.97 22.35
C SER A 52 -8.17 16.75 23.65
N ASN A 53 -9.43 16.99 24.02
CA ASN A 53 -9.79 17.68 25.26
C ASN A 53 -9.58 16.79 26.50
N SER A 54 -9.81 15.48 26.37
CA SER A 54 -9.75 14.52 27.49
C SER A 54 -8.32 14.11 27.86
N THR A 55 -7.39 14.15 26.90
CA THR A 55 -5.96 13.82 27.10
C THR A 55 -5.30 14.72 28.16
N ILE A 56 -5.89 15.89 28.45
CA ILE A 56 -5.39 16.85 29.43
C ILE A 56 -5.76 16.45 30.88
N VAL A 57 -6.77 15.58 31.09
CA VAL A 57 -7.44 15.50 32.40
C VAL A 57 -7.37 14.14 33.10
N PHE A 58 -7.28 12.99 32.40
CA PHE A 58 -7.23 11.69 33.09
C PHE A 58 -6.43 10.61 32.35
N ASN A 59 -5.61 9.84 33.08
CA ASN A 59 -4.89 8.62 32.65
C ASN A 59 -5.86 7.43 32.37
N MET A 60 -6.96 7.67 31.67
CA MET A 60 -7.91 6.63 31.29
C MET A 60 -7.42 5.90 30.03
N PRO A 61 -7.68 4.59 29.90
CA PRO A 61 -7.36 3.84 28.69
C PRO A 61 -8.12 4.44 27.49
N LEU A 62 -7.37 4.88 26.48
CA LEU A 62 -7.94 5.41 25.24
C LEU A 62 -8.64 4.31 24.44
N SER A 63 -9.80 4.66 23.88
CA SER A 63 -10.61 3.74 23.07
C SER A 63 -9.93 3.43 21.73
N ASP A 64 -9.85 2.16 21.36
CA ASP A 64 -9.33 1.72 20.06
C ASP A 64 -10.33 1.92 18.91
N TYR A 65 -11.58 2.29 19.22
CA TYR A 65 -12.61 2.51 18.20
C TYR A 65 -12.41 3.78 17.37
N ASN A 66 -11.74 4.80 17.92
CA ASN A 66 -11.44 6.04 17.17
C ASN A 66 -10.42 5.78 16.04
N PRO A 67 -9.23 5.18 16.31
CA PRO A 67 -8.33 4.77 15.24
C PRO A 67 -8.98 3.80 14.25
N LEU A 68 -9.82 2.87 14.74
CA LEU A 68 -10.55 1.95 13.85
C LEU A 68 -11.41 2.71 12.84
N ALA A 69 -12.19 3.69 13.31
CA ALA A 69 -13.03 4.52 12.45
C ALA A 69 -12.20 5.27 11.40
N VAL A 70 -11.05 5.83 11.79
CA VAL A 70 -10.13 6.50 10.84
C VAL A 70 -9.62 5.52 9.78
N LEU A 71 -9.16 4.34 10.17
CA LEU A 71 -8.61 3.35 9.23
C LEU A 71 -9.69 2.75 8.32
N LEU A 72 -10.93 2.64 8.79
CA LEU A 72 -12.07 2.28 7.95
C LEU A 72 -12.36 3.36 6.90
N LEU A 73 -12.22 4.64 7.25
CA LEU A 73 -12.30 5.72 6.25
C LEU A 73 -11.11 5.68 5.28
N CYS A 74 -9.90 5.34 5.73
CA CYS A 74 -8.78 5.09 4.81
C CYS A 74 -9.13 3.99 3.80
N LEU A 75 -9.70 2.86 4.26
CA LEU A 75 -10.16 1.79 3.38
C LEU A 75 -11.21 2.28 2.37
N HIS A 76 -12.19 3.07 2.83
CA HIS A 76 -13.21 3.66 1.97
C HIS A 76 -12.59 4.55 0.88
N GLU A 77 -11.67 5.46 1.24
CA GLU A 77 -11.02 6.35 0.28
C GLU A 77 -10.18 5.57 -0.73
N THR A 78 -9.47 4.54 -0.27
CA THR A 78 -8.66 3.66 -1.12
C THR A 78 -9.53 2.90 -2.12
N GLN A 79 -10.62 2.28 -1.66
CA GLN A 79 -11.45 1.40 -2.50
C GLN A 79 -12.22 2.16 -3.58
N ASN A 80 -12.65 3.39 -3.29
CA ASN A 80 -13.49 4.20 -4.18
C ASN A 80 -12.69 5.23 -4.98
N PHE A 81 -11.39 5.39 -4.67
CA PHE A 81 -10.42 6.21 -5.40
C PHE A 81 -10.95 7.57 -5.88
N THR A 82 -11.72 8.24 -5.03
CA THR A 82 -12.47 9.44 -5.44
C THR A 82 -11.54 10.64 -5.67
N ALA A 83 -10.51 10.78 -4.85
CA ALA A 83 -9.40 11.70 -5.06
C ALA A 83 -8.15 11.23 -4.29
N SER A 84 -6.97 11.37 -4.91
CA SER A 84 -5.67 10.99 -4.35
C SER A 84 -5.36 11.63 -3.00
N GLU A 85 -5.93 12.79 -2.71
CA GLU A 85 -5.60 13.59 -1.53
C GLU A 85 -6.53 13.35 -0.33
N ARG A 86 -7.70 12.73 -0.55
CA ARG A 86 -8.70 12.55 0.51
C ARG A 86 -8.25 11.63 1.62
N ILE A 87 -7.34 10.69 1.30
CA ILE A 87 -6.77 9.80 2.31
C ILE A 87 -5.75 10.49 3.23
N LEU A 88 -5.10 11.58 2.79
CA LEU A 88 -4.08 12.29 3.57
C LEU A 88 -4.54 12.71 4.98
N PRO A 89 -5.67 13.42 5.15
CA PRO A 89 -6.13 13.79 6.49
C PRO A 89 -6.40 12.58 7.37
N HIS A 90 -6.89 11.47 6.82
CA HIS A 90 -7.14 10.24 7.58
C HIS A 90 -5.84 9.57 8.02
N LEU A 91 -4.84 9.45 7.14
CA LEU A 91 -3.53 8.89 7.51
C LEU A 91 -2.82 9.73 8.57
N ASN A 92 -2.87 11.06 8.45
CA ASN A 92 -2.28 11.95 9.45
C ASN A 92 -3.03 11.86 10.80
N ALA A 93 -4.35 11.77 10.79
CA ALA A 93 -5.14 11.52 11.99
C ALA A 93 -4.79 10.16 12.63
N ALA A 94 -4.64 9.10 11.81
CA ALA A 94 -4.27 7.77 12.29
C ALA A 94 -2.91 7.78 13.00
N ILE A 95 -1.90 8.48 12.45
CA ILE A 95 -0.60 8.65 13.12
C ILE A 95 -0.79 9.25 14.52
N CYS A 96 -1.50 10.37 14.61
CA CYS A 96 -1.69 11.09 15.87
C CYS A 96 -2.37 10.21 16.93
N LEU A 97 -3.44 9.51 16.56
CA LEU A 97 -4.17 8.64 17.47
C LEU A 97 -3.36 7.40 17.87
N LEU A 98 -2.68 6.74 16.93
CA LEU A 98 -1.95 5.51 17.20
C LEU A 98 -0.66 5.74 18.00
N GLN A 99 0.00 6.89 17.83
CA GLN A 99 1.15 7.26 18.66
C GLN A 99 0.81 7.25 20.16
N ASN A 100 -0.36 7.77 20.53
CA ASN A 100 -0.84 7.77 21.92
C ASN A 100 -1.13 6.37 22.46
N ARG A 101 -1.21 5.35 21.59
CA ARG A 101 -1.55 3.97 21.93
C ARG A 101 -0.35 3.02 21.90
N LEU A 102 0.85 3.50 21.55
CA LEU A 102 2.09 2.70 21.54
C LEU A 102 2.50 2.21 22.93
N TYR A 103 2.28 3.05 23.96
CA TYR A 103 2.76 2.81 25.32
C TYR A 103 1.63 2.54 26.33
N CYS A 104 0.38 2.74 25.95
CA CYS A 104 -0.77 2.43 26.79
C CYS A 104 -1.15 0.95 26.60
N GLN A 105 -1.53 0.26 27.69
CA GLN A 105 -2.15 -1.06 27.56
C GLN A 105 -3.59 -0.90 27.05
N GLY A 106 -3.95 -1.67 26.03
CA GLY A 106 -5.28 -1.68 25.46
C GLY A 106 -6.18 -2.66 26.19
N LEU A 107 -7.48 -2.38 26.18
CA LEU A 107 -8.48 -3.34 26.65
C LEU A 107 -8.57 -4.56 25.72
N ASN A 108 -8.23 -4.39 24.44
CA ASN A 108 -8.29 -5.44 23.42
C ASN A 108 -6.98 -5.47 22.60
N SER A 109 -6.07 -6.37 22.95
CA SER A 109 -4.78 -6.54 22.27
C SER A 109 -4.91 -7.00 20.81
N THR A 110 -5.91 -7.81 20.50
CA THR A 110 -6.19 -8.29 19.13
C THR A 110 -6.60 -7.13 18.22
N LEU A 111 -7.55 -6.31 18.66
CA LEU A 111 -7.96 -5.12 17.93
C LEU A 111 -6.77 -4.18 17.75
N ARG A 112 -5.95 -3.97 18.79
CA ARG A 112 -4.77 -3.13 18.70
C ARG A 112 -3.76 -3.65 17.67
N GLY A 113 -3.51 -4.95 17.64
CA GLY A 113 -2.68 -5.61 16.63
C GLY A 113 -3.21 -5.32 15.22
N PHE A 114 -4.50 -5.57 15.00
CA PHE A 114 -5.17 -5.29 13.72
C PHE A 114 -5.05 -3.82 13.29
N LEU A 115 -5.20 -2.86 14.21
CA LEU A 115 -5.09 -1.43 13.90
C LEU A 115 -3.68 -1.05 13.43
N PHE A 116 -2.65 -1.53 14.14
CA PHE A 116 -1.27 -1.25 13.75
C PHE A 116 -0.90 -1.91 12.43
N GLU A 117 -1.39 -3.13 12.19
CA GLU A 117 -1.20 -3.81 10.92
C GLU A 117 -1.86 -3.04 9.77
N LEU A 118 -3.15 -2.70 9.88
CA LEU A 118 -3.86 -1.94 8.87
C LEU A 118 -3.27 -0.54 8.64
N PHE A 119 -2.76 0.11 9.70
CA PHE A 119 -2.01 1.36 9.57
C PHE A 119 -0.71 1.17 8.79
N CYS A 120 0.13 0.19 9.17
CA CYS A 120 1.39 -0.07 8.48
C CYS A 120 1.15 -0.40 7.00
N TYR A 121 0.08 -1.12 6.69
CA TYR A 121 -0.35 -1.41 5.33
C TYR A 121 -0.60 -0.13 4.53
N PHE A 122 -1.61 0.65 4.94
CA PHE A 122 -1.98 1.86 4.21
C PHE A 122 -0.86 2.87 4.16
N PHE A 123 -0.16 3.10 5.28
CA PHE A 123 0.85 4.14 5.36
C PHE A 123 2.10 3.80 4.53
N ALA A 124 2.57 2.55 4.56
CA ALA A 124 3.74 2.14 3.77
C ALA A 124 3.47 2.28 2.27
N LEU A 125 2.30 1.83 1.80
CA LEU A 125 1.91 1.96 0.39
C LEU A 125 1.60 3.41 0.00
N ALA A 126 1.00 4.19 0.91
CA ALA A 126 0.73 5.61 0.69
C ALA A 126 2.02 6.39 0.47
N THR A 127 3.08 6.05 1.21
CA THR A 127 4.37 6.75 1.15
C THR A 127 4.99 6.64 -0.23
N TYR A 128 4.82 5.50 -0.90
CA TYR A 128 5.30 5.33 -2.27
C TYR A 128 4.71 6.35 -3.26
N SER A 129 3.41 6.65 -3.16
CA SER A 129 2.75 7.57 -4.10
C SER A 129 2.65 9.02 -3.61
N LEU A 130 2.51 9.23 -2.30
CA LEU A 130 2.28 10.56 -1.72
C LEU A 130 3.58 11.21 -1.21
N GLY A 131 4.62 10.41 -0.96
CA GLY A 131 5.95 10.87 -0.57
C GLY A 131 5.94 11.92 0.54
N SER A 132 6.59 13.06 0.28
CA SER A 132 6.75 14.19 1.21
C SER A 132 5.45 14.89 1.63
N ARG A 133 4.31 14.54 1.03
CA ARG A 133 3.00 15.05 1.47
C ARG A 133 2.50 14.39 2.76
N LEU A 134 3.09 13.27 3.14
CA LEU A 134 2.78 12.57 4.40
C LEU A 134 3.70 13.04 5.53
N ALA A 135 3.21 12.94 6.77
CA ALA A 135 4.02 13.23 7.95
C ALA A 135 4.99 12.08 8.30
N LEU A 136 5.95 11.79 7.41
CA LEU A 136 6.84 10.61 7.51
C LEU A 136 7.60 10.54 8.84
N TYR A 137 8.16 11.67 9.29
CA TYR A 137 8.88 11.73 10.58
C TYR A 137 8.00 11.32 11.77
N GLN A 138 6.70 11.64 11.73
CA GLN A 138 5.79 11.23 12.78
C GLN A 138 5.50 9.73 12.70
N ALA A 139 5.31 9.19 11.49
CA ALA A 139 5.14 7.77 11.28
C ALA A 139 6.37 6.95 11.72
N CYS A 140 7.60 7.47 11.55
CA CYS A 140 8.83 6.82 12.02
C CYS A 140 8.76 6.40 13.50
N ARG A 141 8.06 7.16 14.36
CA ARG A 141 7.90 6.81 15.78
C ARG A 141 7.11 5.53 15.99
N ILE A 142 6.13 5.25 15.12
CA ILE A 142 5.34 4.02 15.15
C ILE A 142 6.16 2.88 14.55
N PHE A 143 6.71 3.07 13.34
CA PHE A 143 7.45 2.05 12.60
C PHE A 143 8.75 1.60 13.31
N ASN A 144 9.41 2.48 14.05
CA ASN A 144 10.62 2.15 14.81
C ASN A 144 10.31 1.70 16.25
N SER A 145 9.04 1.65 16.66
CA SER A 145 8.68 1.22 18.01
C SER A 145 8.91 -0.28 18.17
N PRO A 146 9.61 -0.76 19.21
CA PRO A 146 9.81 -2.21 19.41
C PRO A 146 8.49 -2.97 19.61
N SER A 147 7.45 -2.29 20.11
CA SER A 147 6.12 -2.86 20.29
C SER A 147 5.45 -3.23 18.96
N ILE A 148 5.83 -2.58 17.85
CA ILE A 148 5.19 -2.81 16.55
C ILE A 148 5.38 -4.26 16.09
N THR A 149 6.57 -4.82 16.31
CA THR A 149 6.90 -6.20 15.93
C THR A 149 5.96 -7.19 16.61
N GLN A 150 5.61 -6.96 17.88
CA GLN A 150 4.67 -7.80 18.61
C GLN A 150 3.24 -7.66 18.06
N TYR A 151 2.82 -6.45 17.69
CA TYR A 151 1.49 -6.22 17.13
C TYR A 151 1.30 -6.86 15.77
N LEU A 152 2.34 -6.81 14.93
CA LEU A 152 2.29 -7.34 13.58
C LEU A 152 2.21 -8.86 13.57
N GLN A 153 2.90 -9.57 14.49
CA GLN A 153 3.04 -11.05 14.52
C GLN A 153 1.76 -11.85 14.24
N ASN A 154 0.58 -11.31 14.54
CA ASN A 154 -0.70 -12.00 14.34
C ASN A 154 -1.12 -12.13 12.87
N GLY A 155 -0.67 -11.25 11.97
CA GLY A 155 -0.89 -11.39 10.53
C GLY A 155 -2.35 -11.36 10.07
N HIS A 156 -3.20 -10.54 10.69
CA HIS A 156 -4.63 -10.49 10.37
C HIS A 156 -4.93 -9.89 8.99
N VAL A 157 -4.03 -9.08 8.44
CA VAL A 157 -4.20 -8.35 7.17
C VAL A 157 -3.13 -8.75 6.16
N MET A 158 -1.87 -8.85 6.60
CA MET A 158 -0.70 -9.06 5.75
C MET A 158 -0.23 -10.51 5.72
N GLY A 159 -0.88 -11.41 6.48
CA GLY A 159 -0.42 -12.79 6.66
C GLY A 159 1.03 -12.82 7.16
N THR A 160 1.88 -13.59 6.51
CA THR A 160 3.31 -13.70 6.81
C THR A 160 4.18 -12.56 6.22
N SER A 161 3.56 -11.67 5.43
CA SER A 161 4.26 -10.63 4.65
C SER A 161 4.56 -9.34 5.44
N GLN A 162 4.27 -9.29 6.74
CA GLN A 162 4.26 -8.05 7.55
C GLN A 162 5.57 -7.26 7.49
N HIS A 163 6.70 -7.98 7.56
CA HIS A 163 8.03 -7.37 7.52
C HIS A 163 8.30 -6.63 6.21
N LEU A 164 7.68 -7.04 5.09
CA LEU A 164 7.84 -6.39 3.80
C LEU A 164 7.22 -4.99 3.80
N PHE A 165 6.12 -4.77 4.51
CA PHE A 165 5.52 -3.43 4.61
C PHE A 165 6.39 -2.47 5.44
N LEU A 166 7.05 -2.98 6.48
CA LEU A 166 8.09 -2.21 7.20
C LEU A 166 9.26 -1.90 6.26
N THR A 167 9.68 -2.85 5.43
CA THR A 167 10.72 -2.66 4.43
C THR A 167 10.32 -1.62 3.38
N ILE A 168 9.11 -1.66 2.83
CA ILE A 168 8.61 -0.66 1.85
C ILE A 168 8.66 0.75 2.45
N PHE A 169 8.19 0.89 3.69
CA PHE A 169 8.25 2.18 4.38
C PHE A 169 9.69 2.66 4.57
N ARG A 170 10.59 1.77 5.03
CA ARG A 170 12.01 2.08 5.23
C ARG A 170 12.70 2.48 3.92
N ILE A 171 12.45 1.74 2.84
CA ILE A 171 12.96 2.09 1.51
C ILE A 171 12.53 3.51 1.16
N SER A 172 11.25 3.83 1.36
CA SER A 172 10.71 5.14 0.98
C SER A 172 11.34 6.30 1.73
N ILE A 173 11.59 6.17 3.04
CA ILE A 173 12.34 7.18 3.81
C ILE A 173 13.76 7.34 3.27
N LEU A 174 14.46 6.22 3.06
CA LEU A 174 15.84 6.26 2.58
C LEU A 174 15.94 6.84 1.16
N VAL A 175 14.93 6.65 0.31
CA VAL A 175 14.85 7.31 -1.00
C VAL A 175 14.72 8.82 -0.82
N GLU A 176 13.90 9.28 0.12
CA GLU A 176 13.75 10.71 0.43
C GLU A 176 15.05 11.29 0.97
N ASP A 177 15.70 10.63 1.92
CA ASP A 177 17.01 11.03 2.46
C ASP A 177 18.09 11.06 1.37
N MET A 178 18.05 10.13 0.41
CA MET A 178 18.96 10.08 -0.73
C MET A 178 18.71 11.22 -1.74
N THR A 179 17.47 11.68 -1.87
CA THR A 179 17.08 12.69 -2.88
C THR A 179 17.09 14.12 -2.34
N LEU A 180 16.74 14.32 -1.07
CA LEU A 180 16.62 15.64 -0.42
C LEU A 180 17.68 15.89 0.66
N GLY A 181 18.39 14.86 1.12
CA GLY A 181 19.40 14.97 2.16
C GLY A 181 20.71 15.65 1.71
N SER A 182 21.57 15.94 2.67
CA SER A 182 22.96 16.33 2.39
C SER A 182 23.76 15.17 1.79
N GLU A 183 24.92 15.44 1.18
CA GLU A 183 25.75 14.39 0.55
C GLU A 183 26.08 13.23 1.50
N ASP A 184 26.37 13.52 2.78
CA ASP A 184 26.66 12.50 3.80
C ASP A 184 25.43 11.65 4.13
N VAL A 185 24.26 12.30 4.30
CA VAL A 185 22.98 11.63 4.54
C VAL A 185 22.60 10.75 3.34
N ALA A 186 22.77 11.26 2.12
CA ALA A 186 22.47 10.54 0.91
C ALA A 186 23.41 9.33 0.69
N ALA A 187 24.70 9.48 1.00
CA ALA A 187 25.66 8.37 0.94
C ALA A 187 25.31 7.26 1.95
N LYS A 188 24.95 7.64 3.17
CA LYS A 188 24.47 6.69 4.19
C LYS A 188 23.18 6.00 3.76
N ALA A 189 22.20 6.76 3.29
CA ALA A 189 20.92 6.22 2.84
C ALA A 189 21.11 5.22 1.69
N ARG A 190 21.98 5.54 0.74
CA ARG A 190 22.36 4.63 -0.36
C ARG A 190 23.00 3.34 0.15
N SER A 191 23.90 3.41 1.13
CA SER A 191 24.50 2.22 1.74
C SER A 191 23.47 1.36 2.46
N GLU A 192 22.52 1.96 3.17
CA GLU A 192 21.43 1.23 3.83
C GLU A 192 20.47 0.57 2.81
N LEU A 193 20.16 1.25 1.70
CA LEU A 193 19.37 0.69 0.61
C LEU A 193 20.05 -0.53 -0.04
N MET A 194 21.37 -0.49 -0.23
CA MET A 194 22.14 -1.65 -0.71
C MET A 194 22.11 -2.82 0.29
N ALA A 195 22.19 -2.55 1.59
CA ALA A 195 22.07 -3.59 2.61
C ALA A 195 20.66 -4.21 2.66
N LEU A 196 19.61 -3.41 2.44
CA LEU A 196 18.23 -3.90 2.31
C LEU A 196 18.06 -4.79 1.08
N GLU A 197 18.67 -4.42 -0.05
CA GLU A 197 18.68 -5.24 -1.26
C GLU A 197 19.31 -6.62 -1.00
N GLU A 198 20.48 -6.65 -0.37
CA GLU A 198 21.17 -7.91 -0.02
C GLU A 198 20.33 -8.78 0.94
N GLN A 199 19.65 -8.18 1.92
CA GLN A 199 18.77 -8.90 2.84
C GLN A 199 17.56 -9.52 2.13
N LEU A 200 16.95 -8.77 1.19
CA LEU A 200 15.83 -9.27 0.39
C LEU A 200 16.25 -10.41 -0.54
N ASP A 201 17.45 -10.33 -1.12
CA ASP A 201 18.02 -11.41 -1.94
C ASP A 201 18.35 -12.66 -1.11
N ALA A 202 18.92 -12.50 0.09
CA ALA A 202 19.23 -13.62 0.97
C ALA A 202 17.97 -14.39 1.43
N THR A 203 16.86 -13.68 1.62
CA THR A 203 15.57 -14.26 2.06
C THR A 203 15.02 -15.30 1.06
N LEU A 204 15.33 -15.16 -0.24
CA LEU A 204 14.99 -16.15 -1.28
C LEU A 204 15.49 -17.56 -0.93
N THR A 205 16.68 -17.65 -0.33
CA THR A 205 17.39 -18.93 -0.10
C THR A 205 16.77 -19.73 1.05
N GLN A 206 15.97 -19.10 1.93
CA GLN A 206 15.46 -19.74 3.15
C GLN A 206 13.99 -20.16 3.08
N SER A 207 13.18 -19.64 2.14
CA SER A 207 11.71 -19.73 2.25
C SER A 207 10.99 -20.46 1.11
N TYR A 208 11.66 -20.76 -0.02
CA TYR A 208 10.98 -21.19 -1.25
C TYR A 208 11.09 -22.69 -1.54
N HIS A 209 10.37 -23.50 -0.75
CA HIS A 209 9.96 -24.84 -1.18
C HIS A 209 8.44 -24.90 -1.21
N ILE A 210 7.85 -24.60 -2.37
CA ILE A 210 6.44 -24.92 -2.62
C ILE A 210 6.33 -26.45 -2.58
N ASN A 211 5.86 -26.96 -1.45
CA ASN A 211 5.58 -28.38 -1.29
C ASN A 211 4.14 -28.63 -1.74
N GLU A 212 3.90 -29.70 -2.49
CA GLU A 212 2.56 -30.01 -3.03
C GLU A 212 1.52 -30.28 -1.91
N ASP A 213 1.97 -30.53 -0.68
CA ASP A 213 1.15 -30.76 0.52
C ASP A 213 0.83 -29.49 1.34
N MET A 214 1.20 -28.29 0.89
CA MET A 214 0.90 -27.06 1.64
C MET A 214 -0.58 -26.69 1.60
N ASP A 215 -1.10 -26.20 2.74
CA ASP A 215 -2.44 -25.61 2.80
C ASP A 215 -2.56 -24.41 1.85
N ILE A 216 -3.75 -24.24 1.27
CA ILE A 216 -4.05 -23.18 0.29
C ILE A 216 -3.81 -21.80 0.90
N GLY A 217 -4.10 -21.60 2.19
CA GLY A 217 -3.82 -20.35 2.89
C GLY A 217 -2.33 -20.04 2.95
N CYS A 218 -1.52 -21.03 3.36
CA CYS A 218 -0.06 -20.88 3.42
C CYS A 218 0.57 -20.62 2.03
N LEU A 219 0.04 -21.28 0.98
CA LEU A 219 0.49 -21.04 -0.39
C LEU A 219 0.20 -19.61 -0.84
N ASN A 220 -1.02 -19.11 -0.59
CA ASN A 220 -1.41 -17.74 -0.93
C ASN A 220 -0.50 -16.72 -0.25
N ASP A 221 -0.23 -16.90 1.04
CA ASP A 221 0.65 -16.03 1.82
C ASP A 221 2.08 -16.05 1.27
N ALA A 222 2.62 -17.24 0.96
CA ALA A 222 3.96 -17.39 0.42
C ALA A 222 4.11 -16.70 -0.95
N VAL A 223 3.18 -16.94 -1.88
CA VAL A 223 3.17 -16.32 -3.22
C VAL A 223 3.05 -14.81 -3.09
N THR A 224 2.15 -14.32 -2.22
CA THR A 224 1.95 -12.88 -1.99
C THR A 224 3.20 -12.23 -1.42
N SER A 225 3.82 -12.84 -0.40
CA SER A 225 5.09 -12.39 0.19
C SER A 225 6.17 -12.23 -0.89
N GLU A 226 6.31 -13.20 -1.78
CA GLU A 226 7.33 -13.15 -2.82
C GLU A 226 7.06 -12.11 -3.88
N MET A 227 5.80 -11.94 -4.28
CA MET A 227 5.44 -10.86 -5.19
C MET A 227 5.81 -9.49 -4.62
N TYR A 228 5.55 -9.25 -3.33
CA TYR A 228 5.98 -8.03 -2.66
C TYR A 228 7.51 -7.92 -2.55
N ARG A 229 8.21 -9.01 -2.24
CA ARG A 229 9.68 -9.05 -2.19
C ARG A 229 10.30 -8.69 -3.55
N LEU A 230 9.81 -9.30 -4.62
CA LEU A 230 10.26 -9.03 -6.00
C LEU A 230 9.96 -7.58 -6.41
N ALA A 231 8.79 -7.06 -6.08
CA ALA A 231 8.45 -5.66 -6.34
C ALA A 231 9.37 -4.69 -5.57
N CYS A 232 9.73 -5.01 -4.31
CA CYS A 232 10.71 -4.24 -3.55
C CYS A 232 12.10 -4.24 -4.22
N LEU A 233 12.57 -5.40 -4.70
CA LEU A 233 13.84 -5.50 -5.41
C LEU A 233 13.84 -4.70 -6.71
N ILE A 234 12.76 -4.77 -7.49
CA ILE A 234 12.60 -3.95 -8.70
C ILE A 234 12.69 -2.46 -8.36
N TYR A 235 11.97 -2.03 -7.31
CA TYR A 235 11.99 -0.65 -6.86
C TYR A 235 13.39 -0.21 -6.41
N LEU A 236 14.08 -1.03 -5.61
CA LEU A 236 15.45 -0.78 -5.15
C LEU A 236 16.43 -0.64 -6.31
N LYS A 237 16.42 -1.57 -7.28
CA LYS A 237 17.29 -1.50 -8.47
C LYS A 237 17.11 -0.20 -9.23
N LYS A 238 15.85 0.27 -9.36
CA LYS A 238 15.52 1.54 -10.03
C LYS A 238 16.00 2.77 -9.28
N VAL A 239 15.87 2.78 -7.96
CA VAL A 239 16.28 3.92 -7.13
C VAL A 239 17.80 3.98 -6.98
N LEU A 240 18.46 2.84 -6.78
CA LEU A 240 19.92 2.78 -6.61
C LEU A 240 20.66 3.14 -7.90
N CYS A 241 20.09 2.82 -9.07
CA CYS A 241 20.66 3.16 -10.36
C CYS A 241 19.62 3.90 -11.25
N PRO A 242 19.39 5.20 -11.02
CA PRO A 242 18.39 5.98 -11.75
C PRO A 242 18.51 6.00 -13.29
N PRO A 243 19.71 5.97 -13.92
CA PRO A 243 19.82 5.90 -15.37
C PRO A 243 19.60 4.49 -15.94
N THR A 244 19.31 3.49 -15.09
CA THR A 244 19.13 2.12 -15.56
C THR A 244 17.88 2.02 -16.44
N PRO A 245 18.03 1.64 -17.72
CA PRO A 245 16.89 1.49 -18.61
C PRO A 245 15.96 0.39 -18.08
N ASP A 246 14.68 0.44 -18.45
CA ASP A 246 13.75 -0.65 -18.13
C ASP A 246 14.22 -1.98 -18.73
N GLU A 247 14.98 -1.95 -19.82
CA GLU A 247 15.54 -3.12 -20.51
C GLU A 247 16.72 -3.79 -19.79
N ASP A 248 17.12 -3.31 -18.61
CA ASP A 248 18.17 -3.94 -17.82
C ASP A 248 17.87 -5.44 -17.56
N PRO A 249 18.82 -6.34 -17.84
CA PRO A 249 18.58 -7.78 -17.76
C PRO A 249 18.27 -8.26 -16.34
N THR A 250 18.82 -7.58 -15.32
CA THR A 250 18.54 -7.90 -13.91
C THR A 250 17.10 -7.55 -13.56
N ILE A 251 16.64 -6.35 -13.95
CA ILE A 251 15.26 -5.91 -13.75
C ILE A 251 14.29 -6.83 -14.51
N GLN A 252 14.58 -7.16 -15.77
CA GLN A 252 13.71 -8.05 -16.54
C GLN A 252 13.70 -9.49 -15.97
N SER A 253 14.80 -9.97 -15.40
CA SER A 253 14.80 -11.26 -14.68
C SER A 253 13.86 -11.23 -13.47
N LEU A 254 13.82 -10.13 -12.72
CA LEU A 254 12.88 -9.96 -11.61
C LEU A 254 11.43 -9.87 -12.08
N VAL A 255 11.16 -9.16 -13.19
CA VAL A 255 9.82 -9.10 -13.81
C VAL A 255 9.38 -10.51 -14.25
N ASN A 256 10.27 -11.31 -14.83
CA ASN A 256 9.98 -12.69 -15.23
C ASN A 256 9.62 -13.56 -14.02
N ALA A 257 10.42 -13.48 -12.95
CA ALA A 257 10.16 -14.19 -11.71
C ALA A 257 8.81 -13.78 -11.11
N PHE A 258 8.49 -12.48 -11.13
CA PHE A 258 7.20 -11.98 -10.64
C PHE A 258 6.02 -12.55 -11.42
N VAL A 259 6.09 -12.52 -12.75
CA VAL A 259 5.03 -13.06 -13.62
C VAL A 259 4.87 -14.57 -13.44
N TYR A 260 5.99 -15.29 -13.24
CA TYR A 260 5.96 -16.71 -12.90
C TYR A 260 5.21 -16.95 -11.57
N GLN A 261 5.53 -16.20 -10.52
CA GLN A 261 4.84 -16.31 -9.22
C GLN A 261 3.36 -15.95 -9.32
N LEU A 262 3.02 -14.92 -10.10
CA LEU A 262 1.63 -14.51 -10.31
C LEU A 262 0.77 -15.64 -10.91
N GLY A 263 1.35 -16.52 -11.73
CA GLY A 263 0.67 -17.69 -12.29
C GLY A 263 0.31 -18.77 -11.26
N HIS A 264 0.91 -18.76 -10.07
CA HIS A 264 0.63 -19.71 -8.99
C HIS A 264 -0.49 -19.25 -8.07
N LEU A 265 -0.96 -18.00 -8.21
CA LEU A 265 -2.02 -17.48 -7.38
C LEU A 265 -3.39 -18.02 -7.86
N PRO A 266 -4.17 -18.70 -7.00
CA PRO A 266 -5.52 -19.13 -7.33
C PRO A 266 -6.41 -17.97 -7.77
N SER A 267 -7.34 -18.23 -8.68
CA SER A 267 -8.36 -17.24 -9.07
C SER A 267 -9.31 -16.98 -7.89
N GLY A 268 -9.54 -15.70 -7.58
CA GLY A 268 -10.39 -15.32 -6.43
C GLY A 268 -9.70 -15.52 -5.08
N SER A 269 -8.36 -15.57 -5.05
CA SER A 269 -7.60 -15.59 -3.80
C SER A 269 -7.91 -14.32 -3.00
N PRO A 270 -8.11 -14.41 -1.67
CA PRO A 270 -8.26 -13.22 -0.82
C PRO A 270 -7.10 -12.23 -0.97
N SER A 271 -5.89 -12.73 -1.30
CA SER A 271 -4.73 -11.89 -1.56
C SER A 271 -4.93 -10.90 -2.70
N ASP A 272 -5.84 -11.17 -3.65
CA ASP A 272 -6.13 -10.29 -4.78
C ASP A 272 -6.43 -8.85 -4.34
N THR A 273 -7.02 -8.64 -3.15
CA THR A 273 -7.34 -7.31 -2.63
C THR A 273 -6.13 -6.45 -2.33
N ILE A 274 -4.94 -7.05 -2.14
CA ILE A 274 -3.73 -6.34 -1.74
C ILE A 274 -2.67 -6.27 -2.86
N LEU A 275 -2.95 -6.77 -4.06
CA LEU A 275 -1.92 -6.89 -5.12
C LEU A 275 -1.71 -5.64 -5.98
N SER A 276 -2.46 -4.56 -5.77
CA SER A 276 -2.38 -3.38 -6.65
C SER A 276 -0.95 -2.82 -6.72
N TRP A 277 -0.32 -2.61 -5.57
CA TRP A 277 1.04 -2.08 -5.49
C TRP A 277 2.08 -2.96 -6.19
N PRO A 278 2.23 -4.26 -5.85
CA PRO A 278 3.24 -5.10 -6.50
C PRO A 278 3.02 -5.27 -8.02
N LEU A 279 1.75 -5.30 -8.48
CA LEU A 279 1.41 -5.35 -9.90
C LEU A 279 1.85 -4.08 -10.64
N VAL A 280 1.58 -2.90 -10.07
CA VAL A 280 1.92 -1.63 -10.72
C VAL A 280 3.44 -1.38 -10.70
N VAL A 281 4.12 -1.62 -9.58
CA VAL A 281 5.59 -1.46 -9.48
C VAL A 281 6.30 -2.34 -10.50
N THR A 282 5.90 -3.60 -10.60
CA THR A 282 6.47 -4.52 -11.59
C THR A 282 6.10 -4.10 -13.01
N GLY A 283 4.84 -3.70 -13.24
CA GLY A 283 4.34 -3.24 -14.53
C GLY A 283 5.09 -2.03 -15.07
N LEU A 284 5.49 -1.10 -14.20
CA LEU A 284 6.31 0.05 -14.58
C LEU A 284 7.63 -0.37 -15.25
N CYS A 285 8.21 -1.51 -14.85
CA CYS A 285 9.44 -2.02 -15.43
C CYS A 285 9.22 -3.06 -16.54
N ALA A 286 8.01 -3.56 -16.77
CA ALA A 286 7.76 -4.60 -17.76
C ALA A 286 7.91 -4.10 -19.20
N THR A 287 8.86 -4.64 -19.96
CA THR A 287 9.09 -4.25 -21.37
C THR A 287 8.49 -5.23 -22.38
N MET A 288 8.38 -6.51 -22.01
CA MET A 288 7.79 -7.55 -22.87
C MET A 288 6.27 -7.47 -22.91
N SER A 289 5.70 -7.45 -24.12
CA SER A 289 4.25 -7.36 -24.34
C SER A 289 3.46 -8.49 -23.68
N THR A 290 4.07 -9.68 -23.52
CA THR A 290 3.46 -10.82 -22.83
C THR A 290 3.28 -10.55 -21.33
N HIS A 291 4.30 -10.02 -20.66
CA HIS A 291 4.23 -9.65 -19.24
C HIS A 291 3.25 -8.51 -19.01
N GLN A 292 3.32 -7.48 -19.86
CA GLN A 292 2.36 -6.36 -19.84
C GLN A 292 0.91 -6.85 -19.91
N ARG A 293 0.61 -7.78 -20.84
CA ARG A 293 -0.73 -8.37 -20.97
C ARG A 293 -1.15 -9.16 -19.74
N ILE A 294 -0.27 -9.97 -19.16
CA ILE A 294 -0.57 -10.76 -17.96
C ILE A 294 -0.90 -9.85 -16.77
N ILE A 295 -0.09 -8.81 -16.53
CA ILE A 295 -0.29 -7.86 -15.43
C ILE A 295 -1.62 -7.12 -15.59
N ILE A 296 -1.92 -6.61 -16.80
CA ILE A 296 -3.20 -5.94 -17.07
C ILE A 296 -4.39 -6.89 -16.94
N ALA A 297 -4.27 -8.12 -17.45
CA ALA A 297 -5.33 -9.11 -17.33
C ALA A 297 -5.64 -9.40 -15.87
N LYS A 298 -4.61 -9.52 -15.01
CA LYS A 298 -4.81 -9.70 -13.58
C LYS A 298 -5.48 -8.49 -12.93
N LEU A 299 -5.02 -7.26 -13.19
CA LEU A 299 -5.66 -6.05 -12.66
C LEU A 299 -7.14 -5.95 -13.06
N ASN A 300 -7.47 -6.24 -14.32
CA ASN A 300 -8.84 -6.26 -14.80
C ASN A 300 -9.67 -7.38 -14.13
N GLN A 301 -9.11 -8.59 -13.97
CA GLN A 301 -9.79 -9.70 -13.29
C GLN A 301 -10.14 -9.34 -11.84
N ILE A 302 -9.20 -8.73 -11.11
CA ILE A 302 -9.44 -8.29 -9.73
C ILE A 302 -10.52 -7.20 -9.72
N PHE A 303 -10.46 -6.24 -10.64
CA PHE A 303 -11.48 -5.20 -10.78
C PHE A 303 -12.87 -5.77 -11.05
N GLU A 304 -13.00 -6.77 -11.92
CA GLU A 304 -14.29 -7.39 -12.24
C GLU A 304 -14.99 -7.96 -11.00
N VAL A 305 -14.20 -8.54 -10.07
CA VAL A 305 -14.71 -9.14 -8.83
C VAL A 305 -14.96 -8.09 -7.74
N TRP A 306 -14.00 -7.20 -7.50
CA TRP A 306 -14.01 -6.30 -6.34
C TRP A 306 -14.56 -4.91 -6.63
N GLN A 307 -14.71 -4.55 -7.91
CA GLN A 307 -15.18 -3.23 -8.37
C GLN A 307 -14.43 -2.06 -7.72
N SER A 308 -13.18 -2.27 -7.30
CA SER A 308 -12.37 -1.22 -6.68
C SER A 308 -11.60 -0.45 -7.73
N ASP A 309 -11.84 0.86 -7.79
CA ASP A 309 -11.30 1.73 -8.83
C ASP A 309 -9.76 1.78 -8.84
N ILE A 310 -9.09 1.37 -7.77
CA ILE A 310 -7.63 1.34 -7.82
C ILE A 310 -7.09 0.39 -8.89
N PHE A 311 -7.70 -0.77 -9.08
CA PHE A 311 -7.19 -1.75 -10.05
C PHE A 311 -7.41 -1.26 -11.49
N SER A 312 -8.56 -0.66 -11.78
CA SER A 312 -8.84 -0.07 -13.08
C SER A 312 -7.91 1.11 -13.36
N ARG A 313 -7.69 2.00 -12.38
CA ARG A 313 -6.76 3.14 -12.47
C ARG A 313 -5.31 2.71 -12.63
N GLY A 314 -4.88 1.69 -11.90
CA GLY A 314 -3.55 1.10 -12.04
C GLY A 314 -3.34 0.53 -13.45
N ALA A 315 -4.35 -0.14 -14.01
CA ALA A 315 -4.29 -0.66 -15.37
C ALA A 315 -4.26 0.45 -16.44
N GLU A 316 -5.11 1.49 -16.30
CA GLU A 316 -5.09 2.68 -17.16
C GLU A 316 -3.70 3.34 -17.16
N PHE A 317 -3.17 3.60 -15.97
CA PHE A 317 -1.88 4.24 -15.79
C PHE A 317 -0.72 3.46 -16.45
N LEU A 318 -0.68 2.13 -16.28
CA LEU A 318 0.33 1.29 -16.93
C LEU A 318 0.21 1.33 -18.46
N ARG A 319 -1.01 1.28 -19.00
CA ARG A 319 -1.23 1.35 -20.46
C ARG A 319 -0.72 2.67 -21.02
N GLU A 320 -1.01 3.78 -20.36
CA GLU A 320 -0.53 5.11 -20.75
C GLU A 320 0.99 5.21 -20.70
N LYS A 321 1.63 4.67 -19.64
CA LYS A 321 3.08 4.63 -19.52
C LYS A 321 3.71 3.86 -20.68
N TRP A 322 3.26 2.64 -20.95
CA TRP A 322 3.82 1.84 -22.03
C TRP A 322 3.54 2.42 -23.42
N GLN A 323 2.43 3.14 -23.60
CA GLN A 323 2.16 3.87 -24.82
C GLN A 323 3.19 4.99 -25.03
N ARG A 324 3.42 5.81 -24.00
CA ARG A 324 4.45 6.87 -24.03
C ARG A 324 5.85 6.30 -24.32
N ASP A 325 6.22 5.15 -23.74
CA ASP A 325 7.51 4.52 -24.00
C ASP A 325 7.65 3.99 -25.44
N ARG A 326 6.56 3.53 -26.05
CA ARG A 326 6.55 3.11 -27.47
C ARG A 326 6.71 4.32 -28.38
N ASP A 327 5.99 5.40 -28.09
CA ASP A 327 6.05 6.64 -28.86
C ASP A 327 7.44 7.29 -28.75
N ALA A 328 8.04 7.33 -27.55
CA ALA A 328 9.39 7.82 -27.34
C ALA A 328 10.44 7.01 -28.12
N ARG A 329 10.32 5.67 -28.15
CA ARG A 329 11.23 4.81 -28.94
C ARG A 329 11.07 5.02 -30.45
N ALA A 330 9.86 5.25 -30.93
CA ALA A 330 9.62 5.60 -32.33
C ALA A 330 10.28 6.95 -32.69
N ILE A 331 10.20 7.94 -31.81
CA ILE A 331 10.81 9.27 -32.01
C ILE A 331 12.34 9.21 -31.96
N ILE A 332 12.94 8.48 -31.00
CA ILE A 332 14.40 8.31 -30.89
C ILE A 332 14.98 7.58 -32.11
N SER A 333 14.20 6.70 -32.75
CA SER A 333 14.59 6.09 -34.03
C SER A 333 14.59 7.08 -35.21
N SER A 334 14.02 8.28 -35.03
CA SER A 334 13.97 9.35 -36.03
C SER A 334 14.87 10.57 -35.73
N GLU A 335 15.11 10.95 -34.47
CA GLU A 335 16.01 12.05 -34.09
C GLU A 335 16.67 11.82 -32.71
N SER A 336 17.97 12.12 -32.61
CA SER A 336 18.80 11.90 -31.42
C SER A 336 18.62 13.00 -30.36
N HIS A 337 17.71 12.83 -29.41
CA HIS A 337 17.73 13.63 -28.17
C HIS A 337 17.39 12.82 -26.90
N GLN A 338 17.96 13.28 -25.79
CA GLN A 338 18.01 12.65 -24.47
C GLN A 338 16.61 12.35 -23.90
N ALA A 339 16.38 11.09 -23.54
CA ALA A 339 15.21 10.65 -22.81
C ALA A 339 15.23 11.23 -21.39
N SER A 340 14.27 12.10 -21.06
CA SER A 340 13.96 12.46 -19.67
C SER A 340 13.29 11.26 -19.02
N GLY A 341 14.02 10.59 -18.12
CA GLY A 341 13.48 9.51 -17.29
C GLY A 341 12.32 10.03 -16.44
N MET A 342 11.22 9.28 -16.42
CA MET A 342 10.07 9.59 -15.57
C MET A 342 10.54 9.59 -14.11
N ILE A 343 10.32 10.70 -13.41
CA ILE A 343 10.60 10.78 -11.97
C ILE A 343 9.53 9.93 -11.27
N TRP A 344 9.95 8.90 -10.55
CA TRP A 344 9.08 7.94 -9.84
C TRP A 344 8.17 8.59 -8.76
N THR A 345 8.29 9.91 -8.54
CA THR A 345 7.53 10.70 -7.57
C THR A 345 6.19 11.25 -8.09
N GLN A 346 5.81 10.97 -9.34
CA GLN A 346 4.53 11.40 -9.93
C GLN A 346 3.60 10.22 -10.28
N LEU A 347 3.60 9.18 -9.45
CA LEU A 347 2.71 8.04 -9.61
C LEU A 347 1.31 8.39 -9.07
N PRO A 348 0.22 7.91 -9.69
CA PRO A 348 -1.07 7.95 -9.05
C PRO A 348 -0.96 7.28 -7.67
N VAL A 349 -1.87 7.63 -6.77
CA VAL A 349 -1.97 6.95 -5.47
C VAL A 349 -2.28 5.48 -5.74
N ILE A 350 -1.28 4.61 -5.55
CA ILE A 350 -1.43 3.17 -5.74
C ILE A 350 -1.45 2.59 -4.33
N LEU A 351 -2.61 2.73 -3.71
CA LEU A 351 -2.93 2.13 -2.43
C LEU A 351 -3.70 0.84 -2.65
N ALA A 352 -3.03 -0.29 -2.79
CA ALA A 352 -3.77 -1.51 -2.47
C ALA A 352 -4.18 -1.38 -1.00
#